data_AF-A0AAE1H5U5-F1
#
_entry.id   AF-A0AAE1H5U5-F1
#
_cell.length_a   1.000
_cell.length_b   1.000
_cell.length_c   1.000
_cell.angle_alpha   90.00
_cell.angle_beta   90.00
_cell.angle_gamma   90.00
#
_symmetry.space_group_name_H-M   'P 1'
#
loop_
_entity.id
_entity.type
_entity.pdbx_description
1 polymer ?
#
loop_
_entity_poly.entity_id
_entity_poly.type
_entity_poly.pdbx_seq_one_letter_code
_entity_poly.pdbx_strand_id
1 'polypeptide(L)'
;GTSGIDIDLRRVDIDQCPLPPGSTQLNIFAASDKCKKRTTECAPIAGLGFRRGSYLCVCKPGFYFPDTRGSQRAFNGSHIEEEYEKLIMVSTAGAAGGTGTR
;
A
#
# COMPACT_ATOMS: atom_id res chain seq x y z
N GLY A 1 -21.07 19.36 23.45
CA GLY A 1 -19.97 18.63 24.09
C GLY A 1 -19.19 17.90 23.03
N THR A 2 -17.86 17.83 23.16
CA THR A 2 -17.01 17.02 22.30
C THR A 2 -16.70 15.71 23.03
N SER A 3 -16.93 14.57 22.38
CA SER A 3 -16.47 13.27 22.88
C SER A 3 -15.07 13.03 22.31
N GLY A 4 -14.09 12.81 23.18
CA GLY A 4 -12.74 12.38 22.79
C GLY A 4 -12.60 10.87 22.93
N ILE A 5 -11.94 10.23 21.97
CA ILE A 5 -11.58 8.81 22.02
C ILE A 5 -10.05 8.74 21.93
N ASP A 6 -9.42 8.05 22.88
CA ASP A 6 -7.97 7.81 22.89
C ASP A 6 -7.68 6.42 22.34
N ILE A 7 -6.75 6.33 21.38
CA ILE A 7 -6.43 5.09 20.65
C ILE A 7 -4.91 4.93 20.61
N ASP A 8 -4.40 3.83 21.17
CA ASP A 8 -2.97 3.50 21.10
C ASP A 8 -2.61 3.00 19.68
N LEU A 9 -2.11 3.93 18.86
CA LEU A 9 -1.73 3.69 17.47
C LEU A 9 -0.63 2.63 17.28
N ARG A 10 0.07 2.21 18.34
CA ARG A 10 1.10 1.16 18.25
C ARG A 10 0.51 -0.24 18.19
N ARG A 11 -0.76 -0.40 18.61
CA ARG A 11 -1.45 -1.70 18.72
C ARG A 11 -2.57 -1.87 17.71
N VAL A 12 -2.89 -0.84 16.95
CA VAL A 12 -3.93 -0.86 15.92
C VAL A 12 -3.26 -0.98 14.57
N ASP A 13 -3.41 -2.13 13.92
CA ASP A 13 -2.96 -2.32 12.54
C ASP A 13 -3.98 -1.74 11.55
N ILE A 14 -3.51 -1.41 10.34
CA ILE A 14 -4.36 -1.12 9.19
C ILE A 14 -4.18 -2.21 8.14
N ASP A 15 -5.30 -2.65 7.56
CA ASP A 15 -5.28 -3.58 6.44
C ASP A 15 -5.63 -2.85 5.15
N GLN A 16 -4.62 -2.67 4.28
CA GLN A 16 -4.78 -1.99 3.00
C GLN A 16 -5.22 -2.93 1.87
N CYS A 17 -5.24 -4.24 2.10
CA CYS A 17 -5.55 -5.22 1.07
C CYS A 17 -7.05 -5.22 0.72
N PRO A 18 -7.43 -5.65 -0.49
CA PRO A 18 -8.84 -5.74 -0.87
C PRO A 18 -9.58 -6.76 -0.02
N LEU A 19 -10.84 -6.46 0.31
CA LEU A 19 -11.69 -7.43 0.99
C LEU A 19 -11.97 -8.64 0.08
N PRO A 20 -12.09 -9.86 0.65
CA PRO A 20 -12.52 -11.02 -0.10
C PRO A 20 -13.88 -10.81 -0.78
N PRO A 21 -14.11 -11.38 -1.97
CA PRO A 21 -15.42 -11.32 -2.63
C PRO A 21 -16.53 -11.82 -1.70
N GLY A 22 -17.60 -11.04 -1.54
CA GLY A 22 -18.72 -11.39 -0.68
C GLY A 22 -18.52 -11.11 0.81
N SER A 23 -17.41 -10.50 1.22
CA SER A 23 -17.22 -10.05 2.60
C SER A 23 -18.21 -8.94 2.97
N THR A 24 -18.81 -9.03 4.15
CA THR A 24 -19.64 -7.98 4.77
C THR A 24 -18.87 -7.14 5.79
N GLN A 25 -17.57 -7.43 5.99
CA GLN A 25 -16.74 -6.71 6.93
C GLN A 25 -16.49 -5.29 6.47
N LEU A 26 -16.53 -4.35 7.42
CA LEU A 26 -16.16 -2.96 7.17
C LEU A 26 -14.67 -2.81 7.41
N ASN A 27 -13.92 -2.54 6.33
CA ASN A 27 -12.54 -2.10 6.39
C ASN A 27 -12.39 -0.84 5.53
N ILE A 28 -12.24 0.31 6.19
CA ILE A 28 -12.12 1.61 5.53
C ILE A 28 -10.77 1.79 4.78
N PHE A 29 -9.78 0.96 5.09
CA PHE A 29 -8.46 1.01 4.46
C PHE A 29 -8.35 0.02 3.30
N ALA A 30 -9.35 -0.83 3.10
CA ALA A 30 -9.33 -1.88 2.10
C ALA A 30 -9.09 -1.33 0.68
N ALA A 31 -8.36 -2.12 -0.12
CA ALA A 31 -8.01 -1.81 -1.50
C ALA A 31 -7.25 -0.49 -1.71
N SER A 32 -6.65 0.09 -0.65
CA SER A 32 -5.78 1.26 -0.75
C SER A 32 -4.32 0.93 -1.09
N ASP A 33 -3.97 -0.37 -1.10
CA ASP A 33 -2.66 -0.88 -1.51
C ASP A 33 -2.26 -0.42 -2.93
N LYS A 34 -0.95 -0.42 -3.18
CA LYS A 34 -0.35 -0.05 -4.48
C LYS A 34 0.16 -1.27 -5.25
N CYS A 35 -0.31 -2.47 -4.92
CA CYS A 35 0.08 -3.68 -5.66
C CYS A 35 -0.40 -3.63 -7.11
N LYS A 36 0.39 -4.22 -8.02
CA LYS A 36 0.00 -4.38 -9.43
C LYS A 36 -1.11 -5.43 -9.56
N LYS A 37 -2.37 -4.98 -9.64
CA LYS A 37 -3.56 -5.85 -9.61
C LYS A 37 -3.55 -7.01 -10.63
N ARG A 38 -2.89 -6.83 -11.78
CA ARG A 38 -2.80 -7.88 -12.83
C ARG A 38 -1.82 -8.99 -12.49
N THR A 39 -0.72 -8.68 -11.82
CA THR A 39 0.44 -9.57 -11.69
C THR A 39 0.72 -10.00 -10.25
N THR A 40 0.12 -9.31 -9.28
CA THR A 40 0.34 -9.54 -7.84
C THR A 40 -0.97 -9.56 -7.06
N GLU A 41 -0.92 -10.15 -5.88
CA GLU A 41 -1.97 -10.21 -4.87
C GLU A 41 -1.45 -9.60 -3.55
N CYS A 42 -2.31 -8.90 -2.83
CA CYS A 42 -1.95 -8.20 -1.59
C CYS A 42 -2.13 -9.14 -0.40
N ALA A 43 -1.12 -9.23 0.47
CA ALA A 43 -1.19 -9.96 1.73
C ALA A 43 -0.85 -9.02 2.91
N PRO A 44 -1.74 -8.83 3.89
CA PRO A 44 -1.48 -7.90 5.00
C PRO A 44 -0.40 -8.43 5.95
N ILE A 45 0.33 -7.52 6.58
CA ILE A 45 1.31 -7.82 7.64
C ILE A 45 0.78 -7.20 8.95
N ALA A 46 0.49 -8.05 9.93
CA ALA A 46 0.04 -7.61 11.25
C ALA A 46 1.22 -7.27 12.19
N GLY A 47 0.94 -6.52 13.26
CA GLY A 47 1.88 -6.18 14.31
C GLY A 47 2.83 -5.03 14.00
N LEU A 48 2.56 -4.24 12.95
CA LEU A 48 3.35 -3.08 12.56
C LEU A 48 2.77 -1.75 13.04
N GLY A 49 1.59 -1.79 13.68
CA GLY A 49 0.88 -0.63 14.19
C GLY A 49 0.23 0.19 13.07
N PHE A 50 -0.20 1.40 13.43
CA PHE A 50 -1.02 2.24 12.57
C PHE A 50 -0.16 2.95 11.53
N ARG A 51 0.18 2.24 10.44
CA ARG A 51 1.03 2.76 9.37
C ARG A 51 0.68 2.14 8.02
N ARG A 52 0.84 2.93 6.95
CA ARG A 52 0.78 2.44 5.56
C ARG A 52 2.00 1.60 5.21
N GLY A 53 1.84 0.74 4.22
CA GLY A 53 2.86 -0.17 3.72
C GLY A 53 2.93 -1.51 4.47
N SER A 54 2.00 -1.77 5.39
CA SER A 54 1.92 -3.02 6.16
C SER A 54 1.32 -4.17 5.34
N TYR A 55 1.87 -4.43 4.15
CA TYR A 55 1.45 -5.51 3.26
C TYR A 55 2.61 -6.01 2.38
N LEU A 56 2.45 -7.18 1.79
CA LEU A 56 3.29 -7.72 0.74
C LEU A 56 2.50 -7.80 -0.56
N CYS A 57 3.13 -7.46 -1.69
CA CYS A 57 2.59 -7.81 -3.02
C CYS A 57 3.25 -9.11 -3.49
N VAL A 58 2.51 -10.21 -3.36
CA VAL A 58 2.94 -11.55 -3.75
C VAL A 58 2.63 -11.76 -5.23
N CYS A 59 3.54 -12.34 -5.99
CA CYS A 59 3.29 -12.64 -7.40
C CYS A 59 2.16 -13.67 -7.57
N LYS A 60 1.23 -13.40 -8.48
CA LYS A 60 0.19 -14.35 -8.88
C LYS A 60 0.81 -15.56 -9.60
N PRO A 61 0.12 -16.72 -9.64
CA PRO A 61 0.57 -17.86 -10.44
C PRO A 61 0.90 -17.45 -11.88
N GLY A 62 2.06 -17.89 -12.39
CA GLY A 62 2.56 -17.53 -13.72
C GLY A 62 3.37 -16.22 -13.78
N PHE A 63 3.41 -15.43 -12.71
CA PHE A 63 4.30 -14.27 -12.56
C PHE A 63 5.41 -14.57 -11.56
N TYR A 64 6.58 -13.97 -11.76
CA TYR A 64 7.76 -14.23 -10.95
C TYR A 64 8.38 -12.94 -10.43
N PHE A 65 8.94 -13.02 -9.23
CA PHE A 65 9.78 -11.96 -8.69
C PHE A 65 11.09 -11.90 -9.51
N PRO A 66 11.61 -10.72 -9.87
CA PRO A 66 12.79 -10.60 -10.72
C PRO A 66 14.00 -11.36 -10.18
N ASP A 67 14.19 -11.32 -8.86
CA ASP A 67 15.17 -12.18 -8.19
C ASP A 67 14.55 -13.56 -7.90
N THR A 68 14.79 -14.49 -8.81
CA THR A 68 14.30 -15.87 -8.68
C THR A 68 15.05 -16.71 -7.64
N ARG A 69 16.25 -16.26 -7.22
CA ARG A 69 17.13 -16.94 -6.25
C ARG A 69 16.97 -16.39 -4.84
N GLY A 70 16.38 -15.21 -4.70
CA GLY A 70 16.04 -14.61 -3.42
C GLY A 70 15.08 -15.46 -2.59
N SER A 71 15.24 -15.42 -1.26
CA SER A 71 14.35 -16.06 -0.30
C SER A 71 12.99 -15.37 -0.23
N GLN A 72 12.93 -14.07 -0.54
CA GLN A 72 11.71 -13.28 -0.53
C GLN A 72 11.20 -13.04 -1.95
N ARG A 73 10.08 -13.67 -2.31
CA ARG A 73 9.45 -13.58 -3.65
C ARG A 73 8.24 -12.65 -3.65
N ALA A 74 8.36 -11.51 -2.98
CA ALA A 74 7.29 -10.53 -2.84
C ALA A 74 7.88 -9.12 -2.73
N PHE A 75 7.11 -8.13 -3.17
CA PHE A 75 7.46 -6.73 -2.98
C PHE A 75 6.96 -6.26 -1.61
N ASN A 76 7.82 -5.61 -0.84
CA ASN A 76 7.45 -5.04 0.46
C ASN A 76 6.63 -3.76 0.27
N GLY A 77 5.45 -3.71 0.87
CA GLY A 77 4.52 -2.58 0.79
C GLY A 77 5.13 -1.27 1.27
N SER A 78 6.03 -1.29 2.26
CA SER A 78 6.69 -0.06 2.73
C SER A 78 7.54 0.59 1.65
N HIS A 79 8.27 -0.21 0.87
CA HIS A 79 9.07 0.29 -0.25
C HIS A 79 8.17 0.76 -1.40
N ILE A 80 7.04 0.07 -1.62
CA ILE A 80 6.10 0.46 -2.67
C ILE A 80 5.45 1.81 -2.34
N GLU A 81 5.00 2.04 -1.10
CA GLU A 81 4.41 3.31 -0.70
C GLU A 81 5.43 4.46 -0.83
N GLU A 82 6.69 4.24 -0.43
CA GLU A 82 7.76 5.24 -0.56
C GLU A 82 8.01 5.63 -2.03
N GLU A 83 8.17 4.65 -2.91
CA GLU A 83 8.39 4.92 -4.35
C GLU A 83 7.15 5.55 -5.01
N TYR A 84 5.95 5.19 -4.56
CA TYR A 84 4.72 5.82 -5.02
C TYR A 84 4.64 7.29 -4.61
N GLU A 85 5.02 7.64 -3.39
CA GLU A 85 5.08 9.03 -2.94
C GLU A 85 6.08 9.86 -3.76
N LYS A 86 7.27 9.31 -4.04
CA LYS A 86 8.26 9.96 -4.93
C LYS A 86 7.67 10.19 -6.32
N LEU A 87 7.00 9.19 -6.90
CA LEU A 87 6.36 9.32 -8.20
C LEU A 87 5.29 10.41 -8.22
N ILE A 88 4.45 10.48 -7.18
CA ILE A 88 3.42 11.50 -7.06
C ILE A 88 4.04 12.89 -6.94
N MET A 89 5.06 13.07 -6.09
CA MET A 89 5.76 14.36 -5.97
C MET A 89 6.40 14.82 -7.28
N VAL A 90 6.97 13.90 -8.07
CA VAL A 90 7.51 14.21 -9.40
C VAL A 90 6.39 14.59 -10.37
N SER A 91 5.29 13.84 -10.38
CA SER A 91 4.16 14.09 -11.27
C SER A 91 3.46 15.43 -10.99
N THR A 92 3.37 15.83 -9.72
CA THR A 92 2.73 17.09 -9.32
C THR A 92 3.66 18.28 -9.52
N ALA A 93 4.98 18.12 -9.31
CA ALA A 93 5.97 19.15 -9.65
C ALA A 93 6.01 19.43 -11.17
N GLY A 94 5.87 18.39 -12.00
CA GLY A 94 5.76 18.55 -13.46
C GLY A 94 4.51 19.32 -13.91
N ALA A 95 3.41 19.25 -13.15
CA ALA A 95 2.19 20.02 -13.42
C ALA A 95 2.29 21.50 -13.00
N ALA A 96 3.15 21.84 -12.03
CA ALA A 96 3.38 23.21 -11.58
C ALA A 96 4.40 24.00 -12.44
N GLY A 97 5.18 23.32 -13.28
CA GLY A 97 6.18 23.93 -14.17
C GLY A 97 5.66 24.51 -15.49
N GLY A 98 4.33 24.54 -15.68
CA GLY A 98 3.66 24.88 -16.94
C GLY A 98 3.31 26.36 -17.16
N THR A 99 3.94 27.31 -16.48
CA THR A 99 3.77 28.75 -16.79
C THR A 99 5.10 29.49 -16.71
N GLY A 100 5.72 29.79 -17.85
CA GLY A 100 6.93 30.59 -17.86
C GLY A 100 7.69 30.74 -19.18
N THR A 101 7.01 30.80 -20.33
CA THR A 101 7.62 31.34 -21.55
C THR A 101 6.72 32.38 -22.18
N ARG A 102 7.12 33.65 -22.09
CA ARG A 102 7.05 34.58 -23.21
C ARG A 102 8.25 35.51 -23.15
#